data_AF-A0A1I1B6W4-F1
#
_entry.id   AF-A0A1I1B6W4-F1
#
_cell.length_a   1.000
_cell.length_b   1.000
_cell.length_c   1.000
_cell.angle_alpha   90.00
_cell.angle_beta   90.00
_cell.angle_gamma   90.00
#
_symmetry.space_group_name_H-M   'P 1'
#
loop_
_entity.id
_entity.type
_entity.pdbx_description
1 polymer ?
#
loop_
_entity_poly.entity_id
_entity_poly.type
_entity_poly.pdbx_seq_one_letter_code
_entity_poly.pdbx_strand_id
1 'polypeptide(L)'
;MPASIADVTQWLESQTDKELVVTKHEDRDLDEVRIRLERIEGRGERSEALDDYTNGASLLLIGSGTVVTEGREERLPSDAFEIPLEGLSLTETAEGVALLVTERARYSIKVLD
;
A
#
# COMPACT_ATOMS: atom_id res chain seq x y z
N MET A 1 3.16 -2.57 21.26
CA MET A 1 3.65 -1.42 20.48
C MET A 1 2.55 -1.09 19.48
N PRO A 2 2.19 0.18 19.26
CA PRO A 2 1.33 0.51 18.11
C PRO A 2 2.01 0.01 16.82
N ALA A 3 1.22 -0.43 15.85
CA ALA A 3 1.73 -0.81 14.53
C ALA A 3 2.35 0.44 13.88
N SER A 4 3.63 0.39 13.52
CA SER A 4 4.32 1.52 12.88
C SER A 4 4.28 1.34 11.37
N ILE A 5 3.81 2.36 10.65
CA ILE A 5 3.84 2.40 9.19
C ILE A 5 5.27 2.60 8.66
N ALA A 6 6.19 3.10 9.48
CA ALA A 6 7.55 3.45 9.07
C ALA A 6 8.32 2.26 8.47
N ASP A 7 8.23 1.08 9.09
CA ASP A 7 8.91 -0.13 8.61
C ASP A 7 8.39 -0.56 7.23
N VAL A 8 7.08 -0.47 7.01
CA VAL A 8 6.46 -0.78 5.72
C VAL A 8 6.83 0.26 4.66
N THR A 9 6.81 1.55 5.00
CA THR A 9 7.23 2.63 4.10
C THR A 9 8.69 2.46 3.70
N GLN A 10 9.59 2.24 4.65
CA GLN A 10 11.00 2.01 4.38
C GLN A 10 11.23 0.76 3.54
N TRP A 11 10.50 -0.32 3.82
CA TRP A 11 10.56 -1.53 3.02
C TRP A 11 10.11 -1.26 1.57
N LEU A 12 8.99 -0.56 1.36
CA LEU A 12 8.48 -0.19 0.04
C LEU A 12 9.46 0.70 -0.72
N GLU A 13 10.04 1.70 -0.07
CA GLU A 13 11.09 2.55 -0.65
C GLU A 13 12.27 1.71 -1.16
N SER A 14 12.66 0.67 -0.43
CA SER A 14 13.72 -0.26 -0.86
C SER A 14 13.32 -1.20 -2.02
N GLN A 15 12.03 -1.25 -2.39
CA GLN A 15 11.52 -1.96 -3.56
C GLN A 15 11.30 -1.08 -4.79
N THR A 16 11.79 0.17 -4.78
CA THR A 16 11.75 1.05 -5.96
C THR A 16 12.35 0.35 -7.20
N ASP A 17 11.78 0.64 -8.37
CA ASP A 17 12.03 0.03 -9.68
C ASP A 17 11.64 -1.45 -9.85
N LYS A 18 11.13 -2.10 -8.79
CA LYS A 18 10.63 -3.48 -8.86
C LYS A 18 9.14 -3.55 -9.18
N GLU A 19 8.72 -4.71 -9.65
CA GLU A 19 7.30 -5.02 -9.81
C GLU A 19 6.74 -5.60 -8.51
N LEU A 20 5.58 -5.07 -8.09
CA LEU A 20 4.87 -5.48 -6.90
C LEU A 20 3.49 -6.01 -7.26
N VAL A 21 3.04 -7.02 -6.54
CA VAL A 21 1.63 -7.42 -6.48
C VAL A 21 1.05 -6.96 -5.16
N VAL A 22 0.01 -6.12 -5.22
CA VAL A 22 -0.80 -5.75 -4.06
C VAL A 22 -2.13 -6.48 -4.14
N THR A 23 -2.44 -7.29 -3.14
CA THR A 23 -3.77 -7.87 -2.94
C THR A 23 -4.51 -7.05 -1.90
N LYS A 24 -5.65 -6.46 -2.27
CA LYS A 24 -6.54 -5.72 -1.35
C LYS A 24 -7.81 -6.54 -1.13
N HIS A 25 -8.13 -6.81 0.12
CA HIS A 25 -9.34 -7.52 0.51
C HIS A 25 -10.21 -6.61 1.40
N GLU A 26 -11.38 -6.23 0.89
CA GLU A 26 -12.39 -5.39 1.55
C GLU A 26 -13.72 -6.16 1.60
N ASP A 27 -14.09 -6.68 2.77
CA ASP A 27 -15.26 -7.55 2.99
C ASP A 27 -15.37 -8.77 2.05
N ARG A 28 -16.07 -8.64 0.92
CA ARG A 28 -16.25 -9.69 -0.10
C ARG A 28 -15.58 -9.33 -1.43
N ASP A 29 -14.92 -8.18 -1.49
CA ASP A 29 -14.24 -7.66 -2.66
C ASP A 29 -12.75 -7.97 -2.59
N LEU A 30 -12.19 -8.35 -3.73
CA LEU A 30 -10.80 -8.75 -3.89
C LEU A 30 -10.25 -8.07 -5.14
N ASP A 31 -9.36 -7.11 -4.91
CA ASP A 31 -8.60 -6.45 -5.96
C ASP A 31 -7.16 -7.00 -5.98
N GLU A 32 -6.63 -7.26 -7.17
CA GLU A 32 -5.20 -7.52 -7.39
C GLU A 32 -4.62 -6.37 -8.22
N VAL A 33 -3.59 -5.72 -7.71
CA VAL A 33 -2.86 -4.66 -8.40
C VAL A 33 -1.47 -5.14 -8.72
N ARG A 34 -1.03 -4.93 -9.97
CA ARG A 34 0.35 -5.11 -10.41
C ARG A 34 0.92 -3.74 -10.73
N ILE A 35 1.99 -3.36 -10.04
CA ILE A 35 2.57 -2.03 -10.17
C ILE A 35 4.09 -2.13 -10.25
N ARG A 36 4.68 -1.45 -11.24
CA ARG A 36 6.12 -1.19 -11.23
C ARG A 36 6.36 0.05 -10.39
N LEU A 37 6.89 -0.13 -9.18
CA LEU A 37 6.99 0.93 -8.19
C LEU A 37 8.06 1.95 -8.61
N GLU A 38 7.69 3.22 -8.72
CA GLU A 38 8.61 4.33 -9.04
C GLU A 38 8.98 5.14 -7.80
N ARG A 39 8.00 5.40 -6.93
CA ARG A 39 8.21 6.08 -5.63
C ARG A 39 7.02 5.90 -4.70
N ILE A 40 7.21 6.28 -3.44
CA ILE A 40 6.16 6.33 -2.43
C ILE A 40 5.91 7.79 -2.04
N GLU A 41 4.64 8.17 -1.86
CA GLU A 41 4.24 9.47 -1.33
C GLU A 41 3.26 9.29 -0.17
N GLY A 42 3.41 10.09 0.89
CA GLY A 42 2.41 10.21 1.94
C GLY A 42 1.48 11.40 1.68
N ARG A 43 0.16 11.23 1.87
CA ARG A 43 -0.78 12.36 1.95
C ARG A 43 -1.40 12.42 3.35
N GLY A 44 -1.39 13.61 3.96
CA GLY A 44 -1.93 13.91 5.29
C GLY A 44 -1.68 15.36 5.72
N GLU A 45 -2.45 15.87 6.69
CA GLU A 45 -2.37 17.27 7.15
C GLU A 45 -1.11 17.55 7.99
N ARG A 46 -0.17 18.31 7.41
CA ARG A 46 0.98 19.02 8.03
C ARG A 46 2.07 18.20 8.75
N SER A 47 3.24 18.18 8.10
CA SER A 47 4.62 18.36 8.63
C SER A 47 5.00 17.66 9.96
N GLU A 48 5.95 16.72 9.83
CA GLU A 48 7.09 16.50 10.75
C GLU A 48 7.00 15.53 11.96
N ALA A 49 5.97 14.70 12.12
CA ALA A 49 6.07 13.59 13.09
C ALA A 49 5.31 12.34 12.61
N LEU A 50 6.03 11.33 12.14
CA LEU A 50 5.51 10.10 11.51
C LEU A 50 4.63 9.20 12.41
N ASP A 51 4.39 9.57 13.67
CA ASP A 51 3.82 8.65 14.68
C ASP A 51 2.33 8.88 15.02
N ASP A 52 1.69 10.00 14.62
CA ASP A 52 0.26 10.30 14.93
C ASP A 52 -0.67 10.24 13.70
N TYR A 53 -0.21 9.58 12.62
CA TYR A 53 -0.71 9.72 11.24
C TYR A 53 -1.71 8.65 10.78
N THR A 54 -2.73 8.32 11.56
CA THR A 54 -3.80 7.43 11.06
C THR A 54 -5.09 8.14 10.71
N ASN A 55 -5.35 9.37 11.14
CA ASN A 55 -6.62 10.03 10.83
C ASN A 55 -6.56 10.78 9.48
N GLY A 56 -7.18 10.23 8.44
CA GLY A 56 -7.27 10.82 7.09
C GLY A 56 -6.01 10.72 6.24
N ALA A 57 -4.99 9.97 6.66
CA ALA A 57 -3.73 9.81 5.91
C ALA A 57 -3.79 8.63 4.93
N SER A 58 -2.96 8.70 3.87
CA SER A 58 -2.83 7.64 2.88
C SER A 58 -1.39 7.46 2.42
N LEU A 59 -1.01 6.22 2.12
CA LEU A 59 0.21 5.89 1.41
C LEU A 59 -0.08 5.71 -0.08
N LEU A 60 0.62 6.43 -0.94
CA LEU A 60 0.50 6.30 -2.39
C LEU A 60 1.71 5.56 -2.94
N LEU A 61 1.45 4.47 -3.64
CA LEU A 61 2.42 3.75 -4.45
C LEU A 61 2.31 4.32 -5.87
N ILE A 62 3.30 5.11 -6.27
CA ILE A 62 3.34 5.75 -7.59
C ILE A 62 4.08 4.82 -8.55
N GLY A 63 3.48 4.58 -9.72
CA GLY A 63 4.02 3.72 -10.74
C GLY A 63 2.98 3.23 -11.73
N SER A 64 3.42 2.96 -12.95
CA SER A 64 2.56 2.35 -13.97
C SER A 64 2.17 0.91 -13.59
N GLY A 65 0.95 0.51 -13.96
CA GLY A 65 0.45 -0.81 -13.60
C GLY A 65 -0.97 -1.11 -14.05
N THR A 66 -1.49 -2.24 -13.59
CA THR A 66 -2.87 -2.69 -13.81
C THR A 66 -3.54 -3.09 -12.51
N VAL A 67 -4.87 -3.04 -12.49
CA VAL A 67 -5.72 -3.54 -11.43
C VAL A 67 -6.73 -4.53 -12.01
N VAL A 68 -6.89 -5.66 -11.33
CA VAL A 68 -7.94 -6.64 -11.57
C VAL A 68 -8.99 -6.49 -10.48
N THR A 69 -10.18 -6.05 -10.84
CA THR A 69 -11.34 -5.95 -9.95
C THR A 69 -12.54 -6.65 -10.60
N GLU A 70 -13.28 -7.46 -9.83
CA GLU A 70 -14.39 -8.27 -10.32
C GLU A 70 -14.09 -9.06 -11.63
N GLY A 71 -12.85 -9.52 -11.79
CA GLY A 71 -12.39 -10.28 -12.97
C GLY A 71 -12.10 -9.45 -14.23
N ARG A 72 -12.09 -8.11 -14.14
CA ARG A 72 -11.71 -7.22 -15.23
C ARG A 72 -10.36 -6.57 -14.93
N GLU A 73 -9.46 -6.63 -15.90
CA GLU A 73 -8.16 -5.97 -15.83
C GLU A 73 -8.23 -4.60 -16.51
N GLU A 74 -7.82 -3.56 -15.79
CA GLU A 74 -7.75 -2.18 -16.26
C GLU A 74 -6.41 -1.54 -15.88
N ARG A 75 -6.01 -0.47 -16.55
CA ARG A 75 -4.81 0.29 -16.15
C ARG A 75 -5.07 1.00 -14.83
N LEU A 76 -4.03 1.11 -14.00
CA LEU A 76 -4.10 1.93 -12.79
C LEU A 76 -4.47 3.37 -13.13
N PRO A 77 -5.56 3.92 -12.56
CA PRO A 77 -5.88 5.32 -12.72
C PRO A 77 -4.75 6.20 -12.18
N SER A 78 -4.32 7.19 -12.97
CA SER A 78 -3.25 8.13 -12.58
C SER A 78 -1.89 7.50 -12.28
N ASP A 79 -1.64 6.25 -12.70
CA ASP A 79 -0.40 5.51 -12.42
C ASP A 79 -0.07 5.50 -10.92
N ALA A 80 -1.09 5.27 -10.08
CA ALA A 80 -0.93 5.20 -8.63
C ALA A 80 -1.92 4.24 -7.98
N PHE A 81 -1.51 3.65 -6.87
CA PHE A 81 -2.37 2.90 -5.96
C PHE A 81 -2.34 3.51 -4.57
N GLU A 82 -3.51 3.70 -3.95
CA GLU A 82 -3.66 4.35 -2.65
C GLU A 82 -4.02 3.35 -1.56
N ILE A 83 -3.32 3.41 -0.43
CA ILE A 83 -3.61 2.66 0.79
C ILE A 83 -4.02 3.66 1.87
N PRO A 84 -5.32 3.80 2.16
CA PRO A 84 -5.80 4.61 3.29
C PRO A 84 -5.31 4.02 4.61
N LEU A 85 -4.76 4.85 5.49
CA LEU A 85 -4.17 4.44 6.77
C LEU A 85 -5.14 4.58 7.97
N GLU A 86 -6.38 5.03 7.74
CA GLU A 86 -7.42 5.11 8.77
C GLU A 86 -7.59 3.79 9.51
N GLY A 87 -7.53 3.85 10.85
CA GLY A 87 -7.64 2.68 11.71
C GLY A 87 -6.57 1.60 11.47
N LEU A 88 -5.36 1.97 11.02
CA LEU A 88 -4.24 1.04 10.91
C LEU A 88 -4.04 0.26 12.23
N SER A 89 -4.21 -1.05 12.15
CA SER A 89 -4.16 -1.95 13.32
C SER A 89 -3.01 -2.97 13.24
N LEU A 90 -2.44 -3.19 12.06
CA LEU A 90 -1.32 -4.12 11.86
C LEU A 90 -0.42 -3.64 10.72
N THR A 91 0.89 -3.74 10.97
CA THR A 91 1.95 -3.65 9.97
C THR A 91 2.95 -4.78 10.22
N GLU A 92 3.37 -5.46 9.16
CA GLU A 92 4.40 -6.48 9.23
C GLU A 92 5.18 -6.49 7.91
N THR A 93 6.49 -6.71 7.99
CA THR A 93 7.36 -6.93 6.83
C THR A 93 8.21 -8.17 7.07
N ALA A 94 8.12 -9.15 6.19
CA ALA A 94 8.91 -10.38 6.26
C ALA A 94 9.11 -10.96 4.85
N GLU A 95 10.31 -11.48 4.56
CA GLU A 95 10.59 -12.32 3.38
C GLU A 95 10.02 -11.80 2.04
N GLY A 96 10.18 -10.51 1.73
CA GLY A 96 9.70 -9.92 0.47
C GLY A 96 8.20 -9.64 0.44
N VAL A 97 7.54 -9.70 1.59
CA VAL A 97 6.11 -9.39 1.78
C VAL A 97 5.94 -8.29 2.83
N ALA A 98 5.02 -7.37 2.56
CA ALA A 98 4.48 -6.45 3.57
C ALA A 98 2.97 -6.70 3.76
N LEU A 99 2.52 -6.66 5.01
CA LEU A 99 1.12 -6.80 5.39
C LEU A 99 0.66 -5.52 6.09
N LEU A 100 -0.51 -5.01 5.71
CA LEU A 100 -1.18 -3.91 6.38
C LEU A 100 -2.64 -4.27 6.64
N VAL A 101 -3.15 -3.92 7.82
CA VAL A 101 -4.58 -3.99 8.12
C VAL A 101 -5.04 -2.63 8.60
N THR A 102 -6.04 -2.07 7.92
CA THR A 102 -6.65 -0.78 8.23
C THR A 102 -8.13 -0.99 8.58
N GLU A 103 -8.85 0.08 8.91
CA GLU A 103 -10.29 -0.02 9.16
C GLU A 103 -11.04 -0.55 7.92
N ARG A 104 -10.55 -0.22 6.72
CA ARG A 104 -11.22 -0.53 5.46
C ARG A 104 -10.85 -1.90 4.90
N ALA A 105 -9.58 -2.25 4.92
CA ALA A 105 -9.09 -3.39 4.14
C ALA A 105 -7.84 -4.05 4.73
N ARG A 106 -7.58 -5.26 4.25
CA ARG A 106 -6.33 -5.97 4.43
C ARG A 106 -5.54 -5.91 3.13
N TYR A 107 -4.26 -5.55 3.24
CA TYR A 107 -3.34 -5.42 2.12
C TYR A 107 -2.21 -6.43 2.29
N SER A 108 -1.90 -7.17 1.23
CA SER A 108 -0.67 -7.96 1.12
C SER A 108 0.10 -7.48 -0.10
N ILE A 109 1.33 -7.02 0.12
CA ILE A 109 2.22 -6.50 -0.91
C ILE A 109 3.36 -7.48 -1.06
N LYS A 110 3.61 -7.97 -2.27
CA LYS A 110 4.69 -8.92 -2.58
C LYS A 110 5.55 -8.41 -3.71
N VAL A 111 6.86 -8.58 -3.59
CA VAL A 111 7.79 -8.35 -4.70
C VAL A 111 7.67 -9.51 -5.70
N LEU A 112 7.61 -9.21 -6.99
CA LEU A 112 7.80 -10.20 -8.05
C LEU A 112 9.29 -10.23 -8.43
N ASP A 113 9.89 -11.41 -8.32
CA ASP A 113 11.26 -11.71 -8.76
C ASP A 113 11.32 -12.05 -10.26
#